data_AF-A0A8T5THB7-F1
#
_entry.id   AF-A0A8T5THB7-F1
#
_cell.length_a   1.000
_cell.length_b   1.000
_cell.length_c   1.000
_cell.angle_alpha   90.00
_cell.angle_beta   90.00
_cell.angle_gamma   90.00
#
_symmetry.space_group_name_H-M   'P 1'
#
loop_
_entity.id
_entity.type
_entity.pdbx_description
1 polymer ?
#
loop_
_entity_poly.entity_id
_entity_poly.type
_entity_poly.pdbx_seq_one_letter_code
_entity_poly.pdbx_strand_id
1 'polypeptide(L)'
;MSDNLEDKIKNISKDLTNLIEKQLEEYHALLGIAIGTHGGTFISSKFKKQIKMKDHEIAAANSSILFLSSKLLKNSLNQEISYDLITGKIRIVLSIITKNITLIAFLNRELAELEGVNKYILNLKEFSLKISAIVETSEIIKEEIFVGLKRAIPNALVTAIITKDGLPVKVQSTMAEPMLSAILAAIYKLSGIILENSDLEYSIICGENGSIIVHELDDTRILCVAVPESDDKKLGSYIAEIKTILDEELTKK
;
A
#
# COMPACT_ATOMS: atom_id res chain seq x y z
N MET A 1 7.55 4.74 -27.29
CA MET A 1 6.98 5.83 -26.44
C MET A 1 7.05 5.50 -24.95
N SER A 2 7.56 4.33 -24.55
CA SER A 2 7.79 3.86 -23.17
C SER A 2 8.95 4.56 -22.45
N ASP A 3 10.00 4.94 -23.17
CA ASP A 3 11.28 5.39 -22.57
C ASP A 3 11.22 6.75 -21.84
N ASN A 4 10.10 7.47 -21.86
CA ASN A 4 9.97 8.81 -21.24
C ASN A 4 9.18 8.80 -19.91
N LEU A 5 8.56 7.67 -19.54
CA LEU A 5 7.69 7.57 -18.36
C LEU A 5 8.46 7.01 -17.16
N GLU A 6 9.23 5.93 -17.38
CA GLU A 6 10.12 5.36 -16.37
C GLU A 6 11.15 6.36 -15.85
N ASP A 7 11.76 7.12 -16.76
CA ASP A 7 12.74 8.14 -16.41
C ASP A 7 12.13 9.25 -15.54
N LYS A 8 10.86 9.61 -15.77
CA LYS A 8 10.15 10.58 -14.92
C LYS A 8 9.88 10.03 -13.53
N ILE A 9 9.45 8.77 -13.41
CA ILE A 9 9.18 8.13 -12.11
C ILE A 9 10.49 7.95 -11.34
N LYS A 10 11.58 7.54 -12.00
CA LYS A 10 12.92 7.43 -11.41
C LYS A 10 13.45 8.78 -10.92
N ASN A 11 13.27 9.84 -11.73
CA ASN A 11 13.68 11.20 -11.33
C ASN A 11 12.91 11.70 -10.10
N ILE A 12 11.60 11.49 -10.07
CA ILE A 12 10.77 11.87 -8.90
C ILE A 12 11.20 11.06 -7.68
N SER A 13 11.39 9.76 -7.81
CA SER A 13 11.84 8.89 -6.70
C SER A 13 13.18 9.36 -6.13
N LYS A 14 14.11 9.80 -7.00
CA LYS A 14 15.38 10.40 -6.59
C LYS A 14 15.20 11.74 -5.87
N ASP A 15 14.35 12.62 -6.38
CA ASP A 15 14.05 13.91 -5.75
C ASP A 15 13.41 13.73 -4.37
N LEU A 16 12.48 12.78 -4.24
CA LEU A 16 11.86 12.43 -2.96
C LEU A 16 12.89 11.85 -1.99
N THR A 17 13.79 10.99 -2.47
CA THR A 17 14.87 10.43 -1.64
C THR A 17 15.78 11.54 -1.09
N ASN A 18 16.14 12.52 -1.93
CA ASN A 18 16.93 13.68 -1.51
C ASN A 18 16.20 14.54 -0.46
N LEU A 19 14.88 14.73 -0.62
CA LEU A 19 14.07 15.44 0.37
C LEU A 19 14.00 14.69 1.70
N ILE A 20 13.86 13.37 1.67
CA ILE A 20 13.89 12.53 2.87
C ILE A 20 15.26 12.64 3.55
N GLU A 21 16.35 12.57 2.80
CA GLU A 21 17.71 12.64 3.35
C GLU A 21 17.95 13.96 4.09
N LYS A 22 17.55 15.08 3.51
CA LYS A 22 17.57 16.40 4.18
C LYS A 22 16.76 16.40 5.48
N GLN A 23 15.57 15.80 5.47
CA GLN A 23 14.74 15.69 6.66
C GLN A 23 15.43 14.85 7.75
N LEU A 24 16.12 13.77 7.38
CA LEU A 24 16.85 12.94 8.33
C LEU A 24 18.07 13.65 8.92
N GLU A 25 18.75 14.49 8.13
CA GLU A 25 19.89 15.29 8.59
C GLU A 25 19.46 16.38 9.56
N GLU A 26 18.34 17.05 9.29
CA GLU A 26 17.81 18.13 10.13
C GLU A 26 17.33 17.64 11.51
N TYR A 27 16.80 16.41 11.59
CA TYR A 27 16.20 15.88 12.80
C TYR A 27 16.95 14.65 13.33
N HIS A 28 17.69 14.82 14.42
CA HIS A 28 18.53 13.77 15.00
C HIS A 28 17.74 12.54 15.46
N ALA A 29 16.54 12.72 16.04
CA ALA A 29 15.73 11.59 16.47
C ALA A 29 15.18 10.75 15.31
N LEU A 30 15.11 11.27 14.08
CA LEU A 30 14.65 10.48 12.93
C LEU A 30 15.69 9.41 12.58
N LEU A 31 15.26 8.16 12.59
CA LEU A 31 16.04 6.98 12.20
C LEU A 31 15.78 6.60 10.75
N GLY A 32 14.63 6.96 10.21
CA GLY A 32 14.31 6.78 8.80
C GLY A 32 12.88 7.14 8.46
N ILE A 33 12.62 7.30 7.17
CA ILE A 33 11.31 7.60 6.61
C ILE A 33 11.10 6.69 5.40
N ALA A 34 9.90 6.16 5.25
CA ALA A 34 9.44 5.54 4.01
C ALA A 34 8.11 6.15 3.57
N ILE A 35 7.92 6.21 2.26
CA ILE A 35 6.77 6.79 1.59
C ILE A 35 6.19 5.74 0.64
N GLY A 36 4.88 5.56 0.70
CA GLY A 36 4.13 4.66 -0.16
C GLY A 36 2.81 5.26 -0.63
N THR A 37 2.11 4.53 -1.50
CA THR A 37 0.72 4.85 -1.89
C THR A 37 -0.26 4.25 -0.88
N HIS A 38 -1.53 4.68 -0.95
CA HIS A 38 -2.61 4.03 -0.18
C HIS A 38 -2.79 2.55 -0.53
N GLY A 39 -2.44 2.13 -1.75
CA GLY A 39 -2.41 0.72 -2.17
C GLY A 39 -1.22 -0.07 -1.62
N GLY A 40 -0.35 0.53 -0.81
CA GLY A 40 0.82 -0.12 -0.21
C GLY A 40 1.99 -0.27 -1.19
N THR A 41 1.96 0.41 -2.34
CA THR A 41 3.08 0.42 -3.28
C THR A 41 4.16 1.37 -2.76
N PHE A 42 5.41 0.92 -2.78
CA PHE A 42 6.56 1.70 -2.35
C PHE A 42 6.89 2.83 -3.33
N ILE A 43 7.28 4.00 -2.81
CA ILE A 43 7.72 5.15 -3.61
C ILE A 43 9.19 5.49 -3.33
N SER A 44 9.53 5.75 -2.06
CA SER A 44 10.90 6.13 -1.68
C SER A 44 11.11 5.96 -0.17
N SER A 45 12.34 5.63 0.24
CA SER A 45 12.73 5.54 1.64
C SER A 45 14.20 5.92 1.84
N LYS A 46 14.53 6.27 3.08
CA LYS A 46 15.91 6.36 3.55
C LYS A 46 15.94 6.03 5.04
N PHE A 47 16.98 5.32 5.45
CA PHE A 47 17.21 4.94 6.84
C PHE A 47 18.65 5.23 7.25
N LYS A 48 18.85 5.79 8.45
CA LYS A 48 20.18 6.01 9.04
C LYS A 48 20.85 4.69 9.45
N LYS A 49 20.06 3.64 9.68
CA LYS A 49 20.53 2.29 10.02
C LYS A 49 19.71 1.27 9.23
N GLN A 50 20.34 0.15 8.88
CA GLN A 50 19.68 -0.93 8.16
C GLN A 50 18.50 -1.48 8.98
N ILE A 51 17.31 -1.49 8.38
CA ILE A 51 16.12 -2.13 8.95
C ILE A 51 16.01 -3.54 8.34
N LYS A 52 15.49 -4.49 9.13
CA LYS A 52 15.31 -5.88 8.66
C LYS A 52 14.27 -6.04 7.57
N MET A 53 13.20 -5.22 7.62
CA MET A 53 12.10 -5.25 6.67
C MET A 53 12.50 -4.60 5.35
N LYS A 54 12.00 -5.16 4.25
CA LYS A 54 12.13 -4.59 2.90
C LYS A 54 11.17 -3.41 2.73
N ASP A 55 11.48 -2.52 1.79
CA ASP A 55 10.72 -1.28 1.60
C ASP A 55 9.24 -1.51 1.24
N HIS A 56 8.94 -2.52 0.42
CA HIS A 56 7.55 -2.86 0.07
C HIS A 56 6.78 -3.45 1.24
N GLU A 57 7.43 -4.22 2.13
CA GLU A 57 6.81 -4.72 3.36
C GLU A 57 6.43 -3.55 4.29
N ILE A 58 7.32 -2.55 4.40
CA ILE A 58 7.07 -1.35 5.19
C ILE A 58 5.90 -0.55 4.60
N ALA A 59 5.86 -0.37 3.28
CA ALA A 59 4.78 0.35 2.60
C ALA A 59 3.42 -0.36 2.77
N ALA A 60 3.37 -1.67 2.54
CA ALA A 60 2.15 -2.47 2.71
C ALA A 60 1.65 -2.43 4.17
N ALA A 61 2.54 -2.67 5.14
CA ALA A 61 2.19 -2.64 6.55
C ALA A 61 1.71 -1.26 7.01
N ASN A 62 2.38 -0.19 6.57
CA ASN A 62 1.98 1.18 6.91
C ASN A 62 0.59 1.52 6.35
N SER A 63 0.34 1.18 5.09
CA SER A 63 -0.96 1.41 4.47
C SER A 63 -2.07 0.59 5.14
N SER A 64 -1.79 -0.65 5.55
CA SER A 64 -2.75 -1.43 6.36
C SER A 64 -3.05 -0.82 7.72
N ILE A 65 -2.03 -0.36 8.46
CA ILE A 65 -2.22 0.29 9.76
C ILE A 65 -3.08 1.54 9.59
N LEU A 66 -2.72 2.42 8.65
CA LEU A 66 -3.46 3.66 8.40
C LEU A 66 -4.89 3.38 7.91
N PHE A 67 -5.10 2.37 7.08
CA PHE A 67 -6.43 1.94 6.65
C PHE A 67 -7.28 1.53 7.86
N LEU A 68 -6.78 0.62 8.70
CA LEU A 68 -7.50 0.14 9.89
C LEU A 68 -7.74 1.27 10.90
N SER A 69 -6.72 2.09 11.18
CA SER A 69 -6.82 3.22 12.10
C SER A 69 -7.81 4.28 11.58
N SER A 70 -7.85 4.54 10.27
CA SER A 70 -8.84 5.42 9.64
C SER A 70 -10.27 4.91 9.85
N LYS A 71 -10.49 3.60 9.66
CA LYS A 71 -11.80 2.96 9.81
C LYS A 71 -12.25 2.94 11.26
N LEU A 72 -11.35 2.60 12.18
CA LEU A 72 -11.63 2.62 13.61
C LEU A 72 -12.06 4.03 14.06
N LEU A 73 -11.29 5.05 13.68
CA LEU A 73 -11.59 6.42 14.07
C LEU A 73 -12.88 6.95 13.42
N LYS A 74 -13.09 6.66 12.13
CA LYS A 74 -14.29 7.05 11.40
C LYS A 74 -15.55 6.38 11.96
N ASN A 75 -15.50 5.09 12.24
CA ASN A 75 -16.67 4.36 12.74
C ASN A 75 -16.96 4.66 14.22
N SER A 76 -15.94 4.98 15.02
CA SER A 76 -16.12 5.26 16.45
C SER A 76 -16.48 6.72 16.73
N LEU A 77 -15.83 7.66 16.03
CA LEU A 77 -15.90 9.10 16.34
C LEU A 77 -16.30 9.95 15.14
N ASN A 78 -16.58 9.35 13.96
CA ASN A 78 -16.88 10.06 12.72
C ASN A 78 -15.78 11.06 12.28
N GLN A 79 -14.53 10.81 12.65
CA GLN A 79 -13.38 11.67 12.35
C GLN A 79 -12.47 11.05 11.28
N GLU A 80 -11.79 11.92 10.54
CA GLU A 80 -10.71 11.51 9.65
C GLU A 80 -9.42 11.38 10.45
N ILE A 81 -8.64 10.34 10.14
CA ILE A 81 -7.35 10.14 10.78
C ILE A 81 -6.36 11.20 10.29
N SER A 82 -5.59 11.75 11.22
CA SER A 82 -4.51 12.68 10.90
C SER A 82 -3.14 12.01 10.97
N TYR A 83 -2.95 11.10 11.92
CA TYR A 83 -1.75 10.29 12.10
C TYR A 83 -2.06 9.11 13.04
N ASP A 84 -1.17 8.13 13.04
CA ASP A 84 -1.10 7.04 14.02
C ASP A 84 0.29 7.06 14.68
N LEU A 85 0.35 6.98 16.00
CA LEU A 85 1.58 7.07 16.78
C LEU A 85 1.73 5.82 17.65
N ILE A 86 2.74 5.01 17.35
CA ILE A 86 3.00 3.76 18.03
C ILE A 86 4.31 3.88 18.81
N THR A 87 4.22 3.89 20.15
CA THR A 87 5.39 3.96 21.03
C THR A 87 5.81 2.56 21.47
N GLY A 88 6.93 2.09 20.96
CA GLY A 88 7.59 0.87 21.43
C GLY A 88 8.53 1.14 22.61
N LYS A 89 9.20 0.07 23.08
CA LYS A 89 10.21 0.20 24.14
C LYS A 89 11.45 1.01 23.73
N ILE A 90 11.84 0.91 22.46
CA ILE A 90 13.12 1.48 21.95
C ILE A 90 12.88 2.59 20.92
N ARG A 91 11.73 2.58 20.23
CA ARG A 91 11.44 3.47 19.10
C ARG A 91 9.99 3.91 19.11
N ILE A 92 9.76 5.07 18.51
CA ILE A 92 8.43 5.56 18.18
C ILE A 92 8.25 5.42 16.66
N VAL A 93 7.08 5.00 16.22
CA VAL A 93 6.68 4.99 14.81
C VAL A 93 5.56 6.00 14.65
N LEU A 94 5.72 6.90 13.68
CA LEU A 94 4.69 7.86 13.31
C LEU A 94 4.27 7.58 11.87
N SER A 95 3.00 7.21 11.71
CA SER A 95 2.37 6.98 10.41
C SER A 95 1.43 8.13 10.09
N ILE A 96 1.54 8.69 8.89
CA ILE A 96 0.74 9.82 8.42
C ILE A 96 0.10 9.45 7.10
N ILE A 97 -1.18 9.82 6.95
CA ILE A 97 -1.92 9.67 5.71
C ILE A 97 -2.23 11.04 5.13
N THR A 98 -2.01 11.21 3.83
CA THR A 98 -2.41 12.41 3.08
C THR A 98 -3.35 12.02 1.94
N LYS A 99 -3.68 12.97 1.06
CA LYS A 99 -4.53 12.71 -0.11
C LYS A 99 -3.95 11.61 -1.02
N ASN A 100 -2.65 11.63 -1.30
CA ASN A 100 -2.04 10.78 -2.33
C ASN A 100 -1.05 9.74 -1.80
N ILE A 101 -0.52 9.93 -0.58
CA ILE A 101 0.54 9.08 -0.04
C ILE A 101 0.26 8.65 1.41
N THR A 102 0.98 7.62 1.82
CA THR A 102 1.25 7.29 3.22
C THR A 102 2.72 7.55 3.51
N LEU A 103 3.00 8.07 4.71
CA LEU A 103 4.35 8.28 5.22
C LEU A 103 4.50 7.52 6.53
N ILE A 104 5.63 6.86 6.73
CA ILE A 104 6.01 6.28 8.01
C ILE A 104 7.39 6.78 8.40
N ALA A 105 7.50 7.30 9.62
CA ALA A 105 8.75 7.76 10.20
C ALA A 105 9.09 6.92 11.43
N PHE A 106 10.36 6.52 11.53
CA PHE A 106 10.90 5.81 12.68
C PHE A 106 11.72 6.79 13.49
N LEU A 107 11.42 6.92 14.78
CA LEU A 107 12.12 7.83 15.69
C LEU A 107 12.81 7.06 16.81
N ASN A 108 13.98 7.53 17.22
CA ASN A 108 14.59 7.18 18.49
C ASN A 108 13.70 7.73 19.61
N ARG A 109 13.22 6.85 20.48
CA ARG A 109 12.24 7.22 21.51
C ARG A 109 12.80 8.25 22.49
N GLU A 110 13.99 7.99 23.03
CA GLU A 110 14.61 8.83 24.06
C GLU A 110 14.79 10.27 23.56
N LEU A 111 15.34 10.41 22.36
CA LEU A 111 15.54 11.73 21.74
C LEU A 111 14.22 12.42 21.39
N ALA A 112 13.26 11.69 20.82
CA ALA A 112 11.97 12.26 20.43
C ALA A 112 11.12 12.69 21.63
N GLU A 113 11.18 11.95 22.75
CA GLU A 113 10.52 12.33 24.00
C GLU A 113 11.20 13.54 24.64
N LEU A 114 12.54 13.60 24.64
CA LEU A 114 13.30 14.73 25.18
C LEU A 114 13.01 16.05 24.44
N GLU A 115 12.96 16.01 23.10
CA GLU A 115 12.68 17.18 22.27
C GLU A 115 11.18 17.50 22.12
N GLY A 116 10.31 16.60 22.56
CA GLY A 116 8.87 16.70 22.44
C GLY A 116 8.31 16.09 21.15
N VAL A 117 7.60 14.96 21.28
CA VAL A 117 7.05 14.20 20.14
C VAL A 117 6.12 15.04 19.24
N ASN A 118 5.37 15.99 19.81
CA ASN A 118 4.46 16.85 19.04
C ASN A 118 5.17 17.70 17.99
N LYS A 119 6.43 18.11 18.24
CA LYS A 119 7.25 18.83 17.27
C LYS A 119 7.45 17.99 16.00
N TYR A 120 7.77 16.71 16.18
CA TYR A 120 7.93 15.76 15.08
C TYR A 120 6.63 15.52 14.34
N ILE A 121 5.51 15.41 15.05
CA ILE A 121 4.19 15.21 14.43
C ILE A 121 3.86 16.39 13.49
N LEU A 122 4.00 17.63 13.96
CA LEU A 122 3.71 18.81 13.15
C LEU A 122 4.62 18.90 11.92
N ASN A 123 5.94 18.75 12.12
CA ASN A 123 6.91 18.87 11.05
C ASN A 123 6.74 17.78 10.00
N LEU A 124 6.52 16.53 10.42
CA LEU A 124 6.32 15.41 9.49
C LEU A 124 4.99 15.49 8.75
N LYS A 125 3.94 16.10 9.35
CA LYS A 125 2.69 16.38 8.63
C LYS A 125 2.92 17.39 7.52
N GLU A 126 3.58 18.51 7.81
CA GLU A 126 3.91 19.52 6.79
C GLU A 126 4.77 18.91 5.67
N PHE A 127 5.80 18.15 6.04
CA PHE A 127 6.63 17.41 5.11
C PHE A 127 5.81 16.45 4.24
N SER A 128 4.90 15.66 4.84
CA SER A 128 4.05 14.73 4.10
C SER A 128 3.13 15.44 3.10
N LEU A 129 2.59 16.61 3.44
CA LEU A 129 1.77 17.42 2.52
C LEU A 129 2.58 17.91 1.32
N LYS A 130 3.82 18.36 1.55
CA LYS A 130 4.74 18.75 0.48
C LYS A 130 5.03 17.58 -0.46
N ILE A 131 5.33 16.40 0.07
CA ILE A 131 5.56 15.22 -0.76
C ILE A 131 4.28 14.81 -1.51
N SER A 132 3.13 14.85 -0.84
CA SER A 132 1.84 14.54 -1.45
C SER A 132 1.53 15.41 -2.68
N ALA A 133 1.91 16.70 -2.64
CA ALA A 133 1.74 17.61 -3.76
C ALA A 133 2.67 17.28 -4.94
N ILE A 134 3.92 16.92 -4.66
CA ILE A 134 4.87 16.46 -5.70
C ILE A 134 4.33 15.21 -6.38
N VAL A 135 3.87 14.23 -5.59
CA VAL A 135 3.31 12.97 -6.10
C VAL A 135 2.01 13.20 -6.88
N GLU A 136 1.17 14.18 -6.51
CA GLU A 136 -0.06 14.51 -7.26
C GLU A 136 0.23 14.91 -8.71
N THR A 137 1.33 15.65 -8.93
CA THR A 137 1.74 16.10 -10.26
C THR A 137 2.47 15.03 -11.07
N SER A 138 2.72 13.86 -10.47
CA SER A 138 3.41 12.74 -11.08
C SER A 138 2.45 11.72 -11.71
N GLU A 139 3.00 10.81 -12.51
CA GLU A 139 2.24 9.67 -13.07
C GLU A 139 2.06 8.52 -12.06
N ILE A 140 2.75 8.56 -10.90
CA ILE A 140 2.73 7.50 -9.87
C ILE A 140 1.29 7.12 -9.44
N ILE A 141 0.42 8.12 -9.25
CA ILE A 141 -0.97 7.87 -8.82
C ILE A 141 -1.82 7.33 -9.97
N LYS A 142 -1.58 7.78 -11.20
CA LYS A 142 -2.34 7.34 -12.38
C LYS A 142 -2.05 5.89 -12.74
N GLU A 143 -0.87 5.41 -12.35
CA GLU A 143 -0.37 4.06 -12.56
C GLU A 143 -0.55 3.15 -11.34
N GLU A 144 -1.19 3.64 -10.27
CA GLU A 144 -1.49 2.80 -9.11
C GLU A 144 -2.37 1.61 -9.54
N ILE A 145 -2.05 0.40 -9.07
CA ILE A 145 -2.76 -0.85 -9.38
C ILE A 145 -4.28 -0.67 -9.29
N PHE A 146 -4.75 -0.05 -8.21
CA PHE A 146 -6.17 0.15 -7.96
C PHE A 146 -6.85 1.02 -9.03
N VAL A 147 -6.11 1.99 -9.59
CA VAL A 147 -6.58 2.85 -10.69
C VAL A 147 -6.55 2.08 -12.01
N GLY A 148 -5.48 1.34 -12.28
CA GLY A 148 -5.38 0.46 -13.46
C GLY A 148 -6.52 -0.56 -13.51
N LEU A 149 -6.78 -1.25 -12.40
CA LEU A 149 -7.84 -2.24 -12.28
C LEU A 149 -9.23 -1.65 -12.51
N LYS A 150 -9.52 -0.46 -11.99
CA LYS A 150 -10.81 0.20 -12.24
C LYS A 150 -11.03 0.60 -13.69
N ARG A 151 -9.94 0.88 -14.42
CA ARG A 151 -10.01 1.19 -15.86
C ARG A 151 -10.20 -0.07 -16.69
N ALA A 152 -9.47 -1.13 -16.36
CA ALA A 152 -9.54 -2.43 -17.04
C ALA A 152 -10.87 -3.16 -16.77
N ILE A 153 -11.33 -3.14 -15.51
CA ILE A 153 -12.52 -3.86 -15.06
C ILE A 153 -13.51 -2.90 -14.36
N PRO A 154 -14.19 -2.00 -15.11
CA PRO A 154 -15.07 -0.99 -14.52
C PRO A 154 -16.31 -1.55 -13.81
N ASN A 155 -16.72 -2.77 -14.18
CA ASN A 155 -17.85 -3.48 -13.61
C ASN A 155 -17.50 -4.30 -12.35
N ALA A 156 -16.27 -4.20 -11.83
CA ALA A 156 -15.88 -4.86 -10.60
C ALA A 156 -16.77 -4.41 -9.43
N LEU A 157 -17.43 -5.37 -8.78
CA LEU A 157 -18.28 -5.16 -7.61
C LEU A 157 -17.45 -5.02 -6.33
N VAL A 158 -16.32 -5.73 -6.28
CA VAL A 158 -15.36 -5.68 -5.18
C VAL A 158 -13.95 -5.59 -5.75
N THR A 159 -13.13 -4.74 -5.17
CA THR A 159 -11.69 -4.70 -5.43
C THR A 159 -10.99 -4.58 -4.08
N ALA A 160 -10.09 -5.50 -3.78
CA ALA A 160 -9.38 -5.51 -2.51
C ALA A 160 -7.91 -5.87 -2.72
N ILE A 161 -7.03 -5.07 -2.12
CA ILE A 161 -5.63 -5.40 -1.90
C ILE A 161 -5.49 -5.66 -0.40
N ILE A 162 -4.98 -6.84 -0.06
CA ILE A 162 -4.72 -7.27 1.31
C ILE A 162 -3.30 -7.81 1.42
N THR A 163 -2.74 -7.87 2.62
CA THR A 163 -1.51 -8.63 2.84
C THR A 163 -1.79 -10.13 2.82
N LYS A 164 -0.77 -10.96 2.55
CA LYS A 164 -0.86 -12.43 2.66
C LYS A 164 -1.25 -12.90 4.08
N ASP A 165 -1.08 -12.05 5.08
CA ASP A 165 -1.54 -12.30 6.46
C ASP A 165 -2.99 -11.91 6.74
N GLY A 166 -3.70 -11.35 5.75
CA GLY A 166 -5.11 -10.98 5.89
C GLY A 166 -5.35 -9.59 6.45
N LEU A 167 -4.36 -8.70 6.41
CA LEU A 167 -4.54 -7.30 6.77
C LEU A 167 -5.04 -6.53 5.55
N PRO A 168 -6.16 -5.78 5.63
CA PRO A 168 -6.60 -4.95 4.52
C PRO A 168 -5.57 -3.85 4.24
N VAL A 169 -5.20 -3.64 2.98
CA VAL A 169 -4.36 -2.51 2.55
C VAL A 169 -5.25 -1.44 1.93
N LYS A 170 -6.06 -1.83 0.93
CA LYS A 170 -7.02 -0.95 0.26
C LYS A 170 -8.20 -1.79 -0.22
N VAL A 171 -9.39 -1.49 0.28
CA VAL A 171 -10.60 -2.28 0.00
C VAL A 171 -11.72 -1.37 -0.47
N GLN A 172 -12.38 -1.79 -1.55
CA GLN A 172 -13.66 -1.27 -2.00
C GLN A 172 -14.62 -2.46 -2.10
N SER A 173 -15.55 -2.55 -1.16
CA SER A 173 -16.50 -3.65 -1.06
C SER A 173 -17.81 -3.20 -0.42
N THR A 174 -18.88 -3.94 -0.68
CA THR A 174 -20.13 -3.88 0.09
C THR A 174 -20.08 -4.77 1.33
N MET A 175 -19.16 -5.73 1.37
CA MET A 175 -18.89 -6.60 2.51
C MET A 175 -18.02 -5.89 3.55
N ALA A 176 -18.14 -6.28 4.82
CA ALA A 176 -17.27 -5.80 5.87
C ALA A 176 -15.80 -6.17 5.56
N GLU A 177 -14.95 -5.15 5.48
CA GLU A 177 -13.56 -5.25 5.01
C GLU A 177 -12.71 -6.26 5.82
N PRO A 178 -12.77 -6.32 7.17
CA PRO A 178 -12.02 -7.32 7.93
C PRO A 178 -12.44 -8.76 7.62
N MET A 179 -13.73 -8.97 7.36
CA MET A 179 -14.27 -10.29 7.05
C MET A 179 -13.81 -10.74 5.65
N LEU A 180 -13.87 -9.84 4.66
CA LEU A 180 -13.36 -10.09 3.33
C LEU A 180 -11.86 -10.44 3.37
N SER A 181 -11.04 -9.64 4.08
CA SER A 181 -9.60 -9.88 4.17
C SER A 181 -9.27 -11.23 4.82
N ALA A 182 -9.98 -11.61 5.88
CA ALA A 182 -9.78 -12.90 6.55
C ALA A 182 -10.12 -14.08 5.63
N ILE A 183 -11.23 -14.00 4.90
CA ILE A 183 -11.65 -15.05 3.96
C ILE A 183 -10.63 -15.18 2.82
N LEU A 184 -10.22 -14.07 2.22
CA LEU A 184 -9.27 -14.07 1.11
C LEU A 184 -7.90 -14.63 1.52
N ALA A 185 -7.38 -14.24 2.68
CA ALA A 185 -6.11 -14.78 3.18
C ALA A 185 -6.21 -16.29 3.49
N ALA A 186 -7.34 -16.75 4.02
CA ALA A 186 -7.57 -18.17 4.24
C ALA A 186 -7.60 -18.95 2.91
N ILE A 187 -8.31 -18.45 1.91
CA ILE A 187 -8.37 -19.07 0.57
C ILE A 187 -6.96 -19.13 -0.03
N TYR A 188 -6.23 -18.01 -0.04
CA TYR A 188 -4.87 -17.96 -0.58
C TYR A 188 -3.93 -18.96 0.11
N LYS A 189 -3.93 -19.02 1.45
CA LYS A 189 -3.12 -19.98 2.21
C LYS A 189 -3.49 -21.43 1.93
N LEU A 190 -4.79 -21.74 1.85
CA LEU A 190 -5.25 -23.10 1.51
C LEU A 190 -4.89 -23.49 0.08
N SER A 191 -4.99 -22.57 -0.88
CA SER A 191 -4.56 -22.81 -2.25
C SER A 191 -3.06 -23.13 -2.31
N GLY A 192 -2.22 -22.39 -1.59
CA GLY A 192 -0.80 -22.70 -1.47
C GLY A 192 -0.53 -24.10 -0.90
N ILE A 193 -1.28 -24.52 0.12
CA ILE A 193 -1.17 -25.88 0.66
C ILE A 193 -1.55 -26.96 -0.38
N ILE A 194 -2.65 -26.75 -1.11
CA ILE A 194 -3.12 -27.68 -2.15
C ILE A 194 -2.13 -27.79 -3.30
N LEU A 195 -1.46 -26.68 -3.64
CA LEU A 195 -0.43 -26.59 -4.66
C LEU A 195 0.98 -26.98 -4.14
N GLU A 196 1.05 -27.72 -3.04
CA GLU A 196 2.30 -28.24 -2.45
C GLU A 196 3.32 -27.15 -2.05
N ASN A 197 2.81 -26.01 -1.57
CA ASN A 197 3.56 -24.79 -1.25
C ASN A 197 4.26 -24.16 -2.46
N SER A 198 3.74 -24.37 -3.68
CA SER A 198 4.03 -23.46 -4.79
C SER A 198 3.19 -22.19 -4.70
N ASP A 199 3.72 -21.11 -5.25
CA ASP A 199 3.07 -19.80 -5.23
C ASP A 199 1.82 -19.80 -6.10
N LEU A 200 0.70 -19.31 -5.55
CA LEU A 200 -0.56 -19.20 -6.27
C LEU A 200 -0.48 -18.03 -7.25
N GLU A 201 -0.47 -18.29 -8.56
CA GLU A 201 -0.57 -17.19 -9.52
C GLU A 201 -1.96 -16.53 -9.46
N TYR A 202 -3.02 -17.32 -9.63
CA TYR A 202 -4.40 -16.88 -9.46
C TYR A 202 -5.35 -18.05 -9.16
N SER A 203 -6.51 -17.74 -8.60
CA SER A 203 -7.64 -18.64 -8.35
C SER A 203 -8.93 -17.96 -8.78
N ILE A 204 -9.82 -18.72 -9.42
CA ILE A 204 -11.15 -18.26 -9.81
C ILE A 204 -12.18 -19.00 -8.95
N ILE A 205 -13.02 -18.24 -8.25
CA ILE A 205 -14.19 -18.76 -7.55
C ILE A 205 -15.40 -18.39 -8.39
N CYS A 206 -15.89 -19.34 -9.18
CA CYS A 206 -16.97 -19.12 -10.14
C CYS A 206 -18.33 -19.50 -9.52
N GLY A 207 -19.32 -18.64 -9.70
CA GLY A 207 -20.73 -18.91 -9.48
C GLY A 207 -21.52 -18.73 -10.77
N GLU A 208 -22.83 -19.01 -10.75
CA GLU A 208 -23.66 -19.00 -11.96
C GLU A 208 -23.64 -17.66 -12.72
N ASN A 209 -23.63 -16.54 -12.00
CA ASN A 209 -23.77 -15.19 -12.56
C ASN A 209 -22.61 -14.24 -12.22
N GLY A 210 -21.51 -14.77 -11.67
CA GLY A 210 -20.40 -13.93 -11.22
C GLY A 210 -19.24 -14.74 -10.69
N SER A 211 -18.07 -14.11 -10.69
CA SER A 211 -16.81 -14.76 -10.32
C SER A 211 -15.96 -13.84 -9.45
N ILE A 212 -15.15 -14.46 -8.60
CA ILE A 212 -14.12 -13.78 -7.83
C ILE A 212 -12.76 -14.27 -8.33
N ILE A 213 -11.94 -13.33 -8.76
CA ILE A 213 -10.54 -13.55 -9.15
C ILE A 213 -9.69 -13.19 -7.93
N VAL A 214 -8.96 -14.16 -7.40
CA VAL A 214 -7.93 -13.97 -6.39
C VAL A 214 -6.58 -14.12 -7.09
N HIS A 215 -5.71 -13.13 -7.03
CA HIS A 215 -4.45 -13.11 -7.75
C HIS A 215 -3.31 -12.74 -6.79
N GLU A 216 -2.16 -13.38 -6.90
CA GLU A 216 -0.96 -12.93 -6.19
C GLU A 216 -0.47 -11.63 -6.78
N LEU A 217 -0.34 -10.60 -5.94
CA LEU A 217 0.04 -9.28 -6.41
C LEU A 217 1.55 -9.08 -6.30
N ASP A 218 2.15 -9.51 -5.19
CA ASP A 218 3.59 -9.63 -5.00
C ASP A 218 3.89 -10.56 -3.79
N ASP A 219 5.16 -10.66 -3.40
CA ASP A 219 5.65 -11.42 -2.24
C ASP A 219 4.84 -11.22 -0.95
N THR A 220 4.16 -10.08 -0.79
CA THR A 220 3.50 -9.64 0.45
C THR A 220 2.00 -9.41 0.32
N ARG A 221 1.47 -9.23 -0.90
CA ARG A 221 0.10 -8.75 -1.16
C ARG A 221 -0.69 -9.70 -2.06
N ILE A 222 -2.00 -9.72 -1.84
CA ILE A 222 -2.99 -10.45 -2.64
C ILE A 222 -3.98 -9.44 -3.20
N LEU A 223 -4.36 -9.62 -4.46
CA LEU A 223 -5.44 -8.91 -5.12
C LEU A 223 -6.70 -9.78 -5.16
N CYS A 224 -7.84 -9.17 -4.92
CA CYS A 224 -9.16 -9.75 -5.16
C CYS A 224 -10.00 -8.82 -6.01
N VAL A 225 -10.62 -9.36 -7.06
CA VAL A 225 -11.58 -8.67 -7.92
C VAL A 225 -12.83 -9.53 -8.07
N ALA A 226 -13.99 -9.02 -7.65
CA ALA A 226 -15.27 -9.68 -7.90
C ALA A 226 -15.96 -9.03 -9.11
N VAL A 227 -16.38 -9.83 -10.08
CA VAL A 227 -17.03 -9.40 -11.32
C VAL A 227 -18.37 -10.09 -11.51
N PRO A 228 -19.40 -9.42 -12.07
CA PRO A 228 -20.67 -10.04 -12.43
C PRO A 228 -20.54 -10.75 -13.79
N GLU A 229 -19.57 -11.64 -13.89
CA GLU A 229 -19.25 -12.39 -15.10
C GLU A 229 -18.88 -13.84 -14.76
N SER A 230 -19.36 -14.79 -15.54
CA SER A 230 -19.10 -16.23 -15.39
C SER A 230 -18.62 -16.89 -16.69
N ASP A 231 -18.59 -16.16 -17.81
CA ASP A 231 -18.04 -16.65 -19.08
C ASP A 231 -16.50 -16.74 -19.03
N ASP A 232 -15.98 -17.95 -19.24
CA ASP A 232 -14.54 -18.26 -19.17
C ASP A 232 -13.67 -17.39 -20.09
N LYS A 233 -14.17 -17.01 -21.28
CA LYS A 233 -13.39 -16.19 -22.23
C LYS A 233 -13.19 -14.78 -21.68
N LYS A 234 -14.25 -14.19 -21.13
CA LYS A 234 -14.17 -12.86 -20.51
C LYS A 234 -13.35 -12.88 -19.23
N LEU A 235 -13.49 -13.91 -18.39
CA LEU A 235 -12.65 -14.07 -17.22
C LEU A 235 -11.17 -14.20 -17.60
N GLY A 236 -10.85 -14.94 -18.66
CA GLY A 236 -9.51 -15.01 -19.22
C GLY A 236 -8.98 -13.64 -19.67
N SER A 237 -9.83 -12.81 -20.29
CA SER A 237 -9.47 -11.43 -20.65
C SER A 237 -9.15 -10.58 -19.43
N TYR A 238 -9.98 -10.63 -18.38
CA TYR A 238 -9.73 -9.89 -17.15
C TYR A 238 -8.44 -10.31 -16.45
N ILE A 239 -8.14 -11.62 -16.43
CA ILE A 239 -6.89 -12.13 -15.86
C ILE A 239 -5.69 -11.63 -16.67
N ALA A 240 -5.77 -11.63 -18.00
CA ALA A 240 -4.70 -11.10 -18.85
C ALA A 240 -4.46 -9.60 -18.63
N GLU A 241 -5.53 -8.81 -18.46
CA GLU A 241 -5.45 -7.39 -18.11
C GLU A 241 -4.82 -7.18 -16.73
N ILE A 242 -5.21 -7.96 -15.72
CA ILE A 242 -4.60 -7.95 -14.39
C ILE A 242 -3.09 -8.21 -14.49
N LYS A 243 -2.69 -9.28 -15.19
CA LYS A 243 -1.26 -9.61 -15.38
C LYS A 243 -0.50 -8.46 -16.03
N THR A 244 -1.08 -7.85 -17.06
CA THR A 244 -0.47 -6.69 -17.75
C THR A 244 -0.25 -5.51 -16.78
N ILE A 245 -1.24 -5.18 -15.95
CA ILE A 245 -1.13 -4.12 -14.94
C ILE A 245 -0.02 -4.43 -13.92
N LEU A 246 0.10 -5.70 -13.50
CA LEU A 246 1.11 -6.13 -12.53
C LEU A 246 2.52 -6.13 -13.13
N ASP A 247 2.69 -6.59 -14.37
CA ASP A 247 3.97 -6.59 -15.08
C ASP A 247 4.50 -5.15 -15.31
N GLU A 248 3.60 -4.21 -15.59
CA GLU A 248 3.93 -2.79 -15.66
C GLU A 248 4.37 -2.20 -14.31
N GLU A 249 3.95 -2.77 -13.18
CA GLU A 249 4.40 -2.33 -11.85
C GLU A 249 5.74 -2.96 -11.46
N LEU A 250 5.97 -4.24 -11.82
CA LEU A 250 7.18 -4.97 -11.50
C LEU A 250 8.40 -4.50 -12.30
N THR A 251 8.22 -4.08 -13.56
CA THR A 251 9.30 -3.52 -14.39
C THR A 251 9.79 -2.14 -13.95
N LYS A 252 9.08 -1.49 -13.00
CA LYS A 252 9.43 -0.16 -12.45
C LYS A 252 10.34 -0.23 -11.21
N LYS A 253 10.57 -1.40 -10.62
CA LYS A 253 11.50 -1.63 -9.50
C LYS A 253 12.94 -1.76 -10.00
#